data_AF-A0A3B8ZKQ1-F1
#
_entry.id   AF-A0A3B8ZKQ1-F1
#
_cell.length_a   1.000
_cell.length_b   1.000
_cell.length_c   1.000
_cell.angle_alpha   90.00
_cell.angle_beta   90.00
_cell.angle_gamma   90.00
#
_symmetry.space_group_name_H-M   'P 1'
#
loop_
_entity.id
_entity.type
_entity.pdbx_description
1 polymer ?
#
loop_
_entity_poly.entity_id
_entity_poly.type
_entity_poly.pdbx_seq_one_letter_code
_entity_poly.pdbx_strand_id
1 'polypeptide(L)'
;MRPAAYFCLSLMLLLPMGRTTSQEPIIIECPELIECSGMAVSPSDSSLVWAHNDSGHLARLYLLHRATGALRGMVQLEGVSNGDWEDICAVPIAGKNYLAIGDTGDNYRRRDRVQIHLLEEPITDAIDDEAAKSVPQVGNTVQKVRQVLTLDISFPGGSVDCEGLAYDGANKRFVLVTKEFLRCRIYAVPFQDAWLNALAAISESV
;
A
#
# COMPACT_ATOMS: atom_id res chain seq x y z
N MET A 1 -28.19 -43.53 51.62
CA MET A 1 -28.09 -43.31 50.16
C MET A 1 -29.25 -42.43 49.69
N ARG A 2 -28.94 -41.20 49.25
CA ARG A 2 -29.57 -40.42 48.16
C ARG A 2 -28.76 -39.11 47.99
N PRO A 3 -28.55 -38.60 46.77
CA PRO A 3 -27.34 -37.86 46.40
C PRO A 3 -27.46 -36.34 46.63
N ALA A 4 -26.34 -35.69 46.93
CA ALA A 4 -26.22 -34.23 46.93
C ALA A 4 -26.15 -33.72 45.49
N ALA A 5 -27.07 -32.82 45.12
CA ALA A 5 -27.05 -32.14 43.83
C ALA A 5 -26.02 -30.99 43.89
N TYR A 6 -24.96 -31.10 43.09
CA TYR A 6 -24.04 -30.00 42.84
C TYR A 6 -24.66 -29.06 41.81
N PHE A 7 -25.07 -27.87 42.25
CA PHE A 7 -25.47 -26.80 41.35
C PHE A 7 -24.21 -26.16 40.77
N CYS A 8 -23.84 -26.55 39.56
CA CYS A 8 -22.76 -25.88 38.81
C CYS A 8 -23.27 -24.50 38.39
N LEU A 9 -22.92 -23.47 39.15
CA LEU A 9 -23.13 -22.09 38.77
C LEU A 9 -22.13 -21.76 37.65
N SER A 10 -22.53 -21.92 36.39
CA SER A 10 -21.71 -21.46 35.26
C SER A 10 -21.65 -19.93 35.30
N LEU A 11 -20.53 -19.38 35.75
CA LEU A 11 -20.24 -17.96 35.66
C LEU A 11 -20.03 -17.60 34.19
N MET A 12 -21.09 -17.16 33.50
CA MET A 12 -20.97 -16.50 32.20
C MET A 12 -20.21 -15.20 32.42
N LEU A 13 -18.90 -15.22 32.16
CA LEU A 13 -18.09 -14.01 31.99
C LEU A 13 -18.63 -13.26 30.77
N LEU A 14 -19.51 -12.29 31.00
CA LEU A 14 -19.77 -11.23 30.02
C LEU A 14 -18.47 -10.44 29.87
N LEU A 15 -17.63 -10.84 28.91
CA LEU A 15 -16.57 -9.96 28.43
C LEU A 15 -17.25 -8.66 27.98
N PRO A 16 -16.83 -7.49 28.49
CA PRO A 16 -17.37 -6.24 27.99
C PRO A 16 -17.06 -6.21 26.49
N MET A 17 -18.11 -6.14 25.66
CA MET A 17 -17.95 -5.71 24.28
C MET A 17 -17.42 -4.28 24.33
N GLY A 18 -16.09 -4.14 24.41
CA GLY A 18 -15.42 -2.87 24.37
C GLY A 18 -15.74 -2.23 23.03
N ARG A 19 -16.56 -1.18 23.05
CA ARG A 19 -16.63 -0.27 21.91
C ARG A 19 -15.34 0.51 21.89
N THR A 20 -14.41 0.12 21.03
CA THR A 20 -13.26 0.95 20.69
C THR A 20 -13.75 2.05 19.76
N THR A 21 -13.68 3.29 20.20
CA THR A 21 -13.87 4.47 19.33
C THR A 21 -12.57 4.76 18.59
N SER A 22 -12.65 5.24 17.35
CA SER A 22 -11.46 5.75 16.68
C SER A 22 -10.93 6.99 17.43
N GLN A 23 -9.65 7.28 17.22
CA GLN A 23 -9.13 8.61 17.54
C GLN A 23 -9.67 9.62 16.52
N GLU A 24 -9.51 10.91 16.80
CA GLU A 24 -9.76 11.96 15.81
C GLU A 24 -8.88 11.72 14.56
N PRO A 25 -9.40 12.00 13.36
CA PRO A 25 -8.64 11.79 12.14
C PRO A 25 -7.46 12.77 12.07
N ILE A 26 -6.35 12.28 11.52
CA ILE A 26 -5.24 13.14 11.10
C ILE A 26 -5.60 13.67 9.71
N ILE A 27 -5.53 14.99 9.54
CA ILE A 27 -5.79 15.63 8.25
C ILE A 27 -4.49 15.67 7.45
N ILE A 28 -4.53 15.13 6.23
CA ILE A 28 -3.40 15.19 5.31
C ILE A 28 -3.37 16.57 4.65
N GLU A 29 -2.29 17.31 4.87
CA GLU A 29 -2.11 18.65 4.31
C GLU A 29 -1.34 18.58 2.98
N CYS A 30 -1.90 17.89 1.99
CA CYS A 30 -1.31 17.75 0.66
C CYS A 30 -2.36 18.03 -0.43
N PRO A 31 -2.40 19.24 -1.01
CA PRO A 31 -3.38 19.60 -2.04
C PRO A 31 -3.29 18.77 -3.32
N GLU A 32 -2.17 18.06 -3.54
CA GLU A 32 -1.96 17.20 -4.68
C GLU A 32 -2.46 15.76 -4.45
N LEU A 33 -2.66 15.32 -3.19
CA LEU A 33 -3.23 14.03 -2.84
C LEU A 33 -4.72 14.24 -2.53
N ILE A 34 -5.54 14.18 -3.59
CA ILE A 34 -6.96 14.53 -3.56
C ILE A 34 -7.90 13.32 -3.53
N GLU A 35 -7.41 12.15 -3.90
CA GLU A 35 -8.17 10.89 -3.92
C GLU A 35 -7.28 9.73 -3.49
N CYS A 36 -6.95 9.66 -2.20
CA CYS A 36 -6.04 8.64 -1.67
C CYS A 36 -6.69 7.24 -1.71
N SER A 37 -6.23 6.36 -2.61
CA SER A 37 -6.73 4.97 -2.73
C SER A 37 -5.92 3.99 -1.88
N GLY A 38 -4.59 4.11 -1.88
CA GLY A 38 -3.69 3.21 -1.14
C GLY A 38 -2.77 3.91 -0.14
N MET A 39 -2.37 3.18 0.91
CA MET A 39 -1.29 3.60 1.81
C MET A 39 -0.45 2.45 2.36
N ALA A 40 0.85 2.68 2.53
CA ALA A 40 1.79 1.73 3.12
C ALA A 40 2.70 2.43 4.13
N VAL A 41 2.80 1.89 5.36
CA VAL A 41 3.81 2.35 6.32
C VAL A 41 5.19 2.14 5.70
N SER A 42 6.04 3.16 5.73
CA SER A 42 7.39 3.05 5.20
C SER A 42 8.16 1.97 5.98
N PRO A 43 8.69 0.93 5.30
CA PRO A 43 9.50 -0.08 5.97
C PRO A 43 10.88 0.45 6.38
N SER A 44 11.32 1.60 5.84
CA SER A 44 12.54 2.30 6.28
C SER A 44 12.31 3.22 7.48
N ASP A 45 11.12 3.81 7.63
CA ASP A 45 10.77 4.68 8.76
C ASP A 45 9.29 4.57 9.16
N SER A 46 9.04 3.95 10.32
CA SER A 46 7.67 3.73 10.83
C SER A 46 6.89 5.01 11.22
N SER A 47 7.57 6.16 11.27
CA SER A 47 6.94 7.47 11.45
C SER A 47 6.34 8.01 10.15
N LEU A 48 6.62 7.38 9.02
CA LEU A 48 6.20 7.82 7.69
C LEU A 48 5.25 6.81 7.03
N VAL A 49 4.43 7.32 6.11
CA VAL A 49 3.49 6.54 5.31
C VAL A 49 3.55 7.01 3.85
N TRP A 50 3.67 6.06 2.94
CA TRP A 50 3.51 6.27 1.50
C TRP A 50 2.04 6.23 1.14
N ALA A 51 1.63 7.11 0.24
CA ALA A 51 0.29 7.14 -0.32
C ALA A 51 0.35 7.48 -1.82
N HIS A 52 -0.74 7.24 -2.53
CA HIS A 52 -0.93 7.69 -3.91
C HIS A 52 -2.39 8.07 -4.16
N ASN A 53 -2.61 8.83 -5.23
CA ASN A 53 -3.96 9.06 -5.73
C ASN A 53 -4.48 7.83 -6.50
N ASP A 54 -5.79 7.76 -6.62
CA ASP A 54 -6.55 6.86 -7.50
C ASP A 54 -6.34 7.20 -9.00
N SER A 55 -7.12 6.57 -9.87
CA SER A 55 -7.07 6.63 -11.33
C SER A 55 -7.01 8.04 -11.94
N GLY A 56 -6.37 8.15 -13.10
CA GLY A 56 -6.33 9.39 -13.89
C GLY A 56 -5.41 10.50 -13.36
N HIS A 57 -4.74 10.26 -12.22
CA HIS A 57 -3.74 11.17 -11.66
C HIS A 57 -2.32 10.88 -12.19
N LEU A 58 -1.33 11.64 -11.69
CA LEU A 58 0.07 11.38 -12.01
C LEU A 58 0.52 10.08 -11.32
N ALA A 59 1.46 9.36 -11.94
CA ALA A 59 2.14 8.21 -11.33
C ALA A 59 3.10 8.67 -10.22
N ARG A 60 2.53 9.16 -9.11
CA ARG A 60 3.25 9.85 -8.04
C ARG A 60 2.91 9.24 -6.69
N LEU A 61 3.95 9.03 -5.89
CA LEU A 61 3.85 8.68 -4.49
C LEU A 61 4.08 9.92 -3.62
N TYR A 62 3.39 9.97 -2.50
CA TYR A 62 3.46 11.02 -1.49
C TYR A 62 3.92 10.39 -0.19
N LEU A 63 5.00 10.93 0.39
CA LEU A 63 5.49 10.52 1.69
C LEU A 63 4.94 11.46 2.74
N LEU A 64 4.21 10.95 3.70
CA LEU A 64 3.53 11.73 4.73
C LEU A 64 4.04 11.34 6.11
N HIS A 65 4.13 12.29 7.03
CA HIS A 65 4.38 11.97 8.43
C HIS A 65 3.10 11.42 9.07
N ARG A 66 3.17 10.18 9.56
CA ARG A 66 2.02 9.38 9.99
C ARG A 66 1.24 9.99 11.14
N ALA A 67 1.89 10.71 12.05
CA ALA A 67 1.21 11.29 13.22
C ALA A 67 0.64 12.70 12.98
N THR A 68 1.06 13.39 11.91
CA THR A 68 0.65 14.79 11.65
C THR A 68 -0.01 14.99 10.30
N GLY A 69 0.13 14.06 9.35
CA GLY A 69 -0.38 14.21 7.98
C GLY A 69 0.45 15.15 7.11
N ALA A 70 1.57 15.65 7.62
CA ALA A 70 2.44 16.59 6.90
C ALA A 70 3.16 15.91 5.74
N LEU A 71 3.16 16.54 4.56
CA LEU A 71 3.92 16.08 3.40
C LEU A 71 5.43 16.21 3.66
N ARG A 72 6.17 15.11 3.49
CA ARG A 72 7.63 15.02 3.66
C ARG A 72 8.39 14.89 2.35
N GLY A 73 7.73 14.42 1.30
CA GLY A 73 8.35 14.26 0.00
C GLY A 73 7.37 13.75 -1.05
N MET A 74 7.78 13.85 -2.32
CA MET A 74 7.04 13.32 -3.45
C MET A 74 7.99 12.59 -4.39
N VAL A 75 7.52 11.45 -4.91
CA VAL A 75 8.26 10.64 -5.86
C VAL A 75 7.43 10.49 -7.12
N GLN A 76 7.93 10.98 -8.25
CA GLN A 76 7.36 10.71 -9.56
C GLN A 76 7.99 9.45 -10.13
N LEU A 77 7.17 8.45 -10.44
CA LEU A 77 7.60 7.29 -11.21
C LEU A 77 7.64 7.67 -12.69
N GLU A 78 8.78 7.47 -13.34
CA GLU A 78 8.97 7.70 -14.77
C GLU A 78 8.87 6.38 -15.54
N GLY A 79 8.31 6.42 -16.76
CA GLY A 79 8.10 5.23 -17.59
C GLY A 79 6.85 4.40 -17.24
N VAL A 80 6.10 4.81 -16.22
CA VAL A 80 4.80 4.25 -15.86
C VAL A 80 3.74 5.36 -15.79
N SER A 81 2.48 4.98 -15.98
CA SER A 81 1.31 5.85 -15.84
C SER A 81 0.37 5.28 -14.79
N ASN A 82 -0.40 6.13 -14.12
CA ASN A 82 -1.49 5.69 -13.26
C ASN A 82 -2.73 5.44 -14.14
N GLY A 83 -2.97 4.18 -14.49
CA GLY A 83 -4.15 3.76 -15.22
C GLY A 83 -5.37 3.68 -14.29
N ASP A 84 -5.26 2.84 -13.26
CA ASP A 84 -6.28 2.61 -12.22
C ASP A 84 -5.58 2.11 -10.93
N TRP A 85 -4.78 2.99 -10.30
CA TRP A 85 -4.00 2.65 -9.11
C TRP A 85 -4.86 2.57 -7.85
N GLU A 86 -4.93 1.39 -7.26
CA GLU A 86 -5.84 1.12 -6.15
C GLU A 86 -5.14 1.00 -4.81
N ASP A 87 -3.99 0.32 -4.74
CA ASP A 87 -3.34 0.02 -3.46
C ASP A 87 -1.82 -0.03 -3.57
N ILE A 88 -1.16 0.12 -2.43
CA ILE A 88 0.29 0.07 -2.27
C ILE A 88 0.65 -0.74 -1.03
N CYS A 89 1.70 -1.56 -1.13
CA CYS A 89 2.23 -2.29 0.02
C CYS A 89 3.76 -2.23 0.11
N ALA A 90 4.25 -2.34 1.34
CA ALA A 90 5.67 -2.52 1.62
C ALA A 90 6.09 -3.98 1.41
N VAL A 91 7.25 -4.17 0.78
CA VAL A 91 7.80 -5.49 0.44
C VAL A 91 9.22 -5.59 0.99
N PRO A 92 9.41 -5.78 2.32
CA PRO A 92 10.73 -6.02 2.89
C PRO A 92 11.19 -7.44 2.49
N ILE A 93 12.24 -7.52 1.67
CA ILE A 93 12.77 -8.80 1.17
C ILE A 93 14.27 -8.71 0.90
N ALA A 94 15.00 -9.79 1.19
CA ALA A 94 16.44 -9.90 0.93
C ALA A 94 17.29 -8.75 1.52
N GLY A 95 16.89 -8.23 2.70
CA GLY A 95 17.60 -7.16 3.39
C GLY A 95 17.41 -5.77 2.78
N LYS A 96 16.49 -5.63 1.82
CA LYS A 96 16.10 -4.37 1.19
C LYS A 96 14.61 -4.10 1.35
N ASN A 97 14.26 -2.84 1.20
CA ASN A 97 12.91 -2.33 1.29
C ASN A 97 12.41 -1.95 -0.09
N TYR A 98 11.23 -2.44 -0.46
CA TYR A 98 10.60 -2.14 -1.73
C TYR A 98 9.15 -1.71 -1.51
N LEU A 99 8.59 -1.04 -2.50
CA LEU A 99 7.17 -0.70 -2.59
C LEU A 99 6.59 -1.38 -3.81
N ALA A 100 5.39 -1.93 -3.67
CA ALA A 100 4.61 -2.48 -4.77
C ALA A 100 3.28 -1.72 -4.88
N ILE A 101 3.00 -1.16 -6.04
CA ILE A 101 1.78 -0.41 -6.35
C ILE A 101 0.92 -1.25 -7.29
N GLY A 102 -0.35 -1.43 -6.97
CA GLY A 102 -1.34 -2.10 -7.80
C GLY A 102 -2.03 -1.13 -8.73
N ASP A 103 -1.70 -1.18 -10.02
CA ASP A 103 -2.55 -0.64 -11.10
C ASP A 103 -3.54 -1.76 -11.49
N THR A 104 -4.49 -1.97 -10.59
CA THR A 104 -5.33 -3.16 -10.52
C THR A 104 -6.82 -2.90 -10.57
N GLY A 105 -7.23 -1.64 -10.53
CA GLY A 105 -8.61 -1.24 -10.76
C GLY A 105 -9.08 -1.64 -12.16
N ASP A 106 -10.31 -2.13 -12.22
CA ASP A 106 -11.00 -2.47 -13.46
C ASP A 106 -12.51 -2.54 -13.24
N ASN A 107 -13.10 -1.44 -12.78
CA ASN A 107 -14.53 -1.31 -12.48
C ASN A 107 -15.43 -1.82 -13.64
N TYR A 108 -14.98 -1.67 -14.89
CA TYR A 108 -15.69 -2.10 -16.09
C TYR A 108 -15.33 -3.51 -16.57
N ARG A 109 -14.36 -4.18 -15.96
CA ARG A 109 -13.87 -5.53 -16.30
C ARG A 109 -13.41 -5.66 -17.74
N ARG A 110 -12.58 -4.72 -18.20
CA ARG A 110 -12.11 -4.61 -19.59
C ARG A 110 -10.61 -4.85 -19.75
N ARG A 111 -9.86 -4.96 -18.66
CA ARG A 111 -8.40 -5.12 -18.68
C ARG A 111 -8.06 -6.60 -18.71
N ASP A 112 -7.46 -7.08 -19.80
CA ASP A 112 -6.98 -8.47 -19.90
C ASP A 112 -5.83 -8.76 -18.91
N ARG A 113 -5.15 -7.69 -18.49
CA ARG A 113 -4.06 -7.71 -17.53
C ARG A 113 -4.13 -6.48 -16.63
N VAL A 114 -3.81 -6.70 -15.37
CA VAL A 114 -3.51 -5.64 -14.40
C VAL A 114 -2.00 -5.60 -14.15
N GLN A 115 -1.52 -4.56 -13.50
CA GLN A 115 -0.10 -4.37 -13.29
C GLN A 115 0.24 -4.19 -11.82
N ILE A 116 1.41 -4.70 -11.44
CA ILE A 116 2.08 -4.33 -10.18
C ILE A 116 3.37 -3.61 -10.54
N HIS A 117 3.52 -2.37 -10.10
CA HIS A 117 4.75 -1.60 -10.23
C HIS A 117 5.60 -1.79 -8.97
N LEU A 118 6.79 -2.38 -9.12
CA LEU A 118 7.73 -2.66 -8.04
C LEU A 118 8.95 -1.75 -8.16
N LEU A 119 9.31 -1.09 -7.07
CA LEU A 119 10.51 -0.27 -6.97
C LEU A 119 11.20 -0.45 -5.61
N GLU A 120 12.51 -0.20 -5.56
CA GLU A 120 13.21 -0.03 -4.28
C GLU A 120 12.66 1.22 -3.60
N GLU A 121 12.44 1.16 -2.28
CA GLU A 121 11.91 2.29 -1.54
C GLU A 121 12.85 3.50 -1.72
N PRO A 122 12.36 4.62 -2.26
CA PRO A 122 13.20 5.79 -2.47
C PRO A 122 13.66 6.36 -1.13
N ILE A 123 14.97 6.59 -1.00
CA ILE A 123 15.51 7.40 0.10
C ILE A 123 15.16 8.84 -0.23
N THR A 124 14.08 9.34 0.34
CA THR A 124 13.81 10.78 0.34
C THR A 124 14.49 11.36 1.58
N ASP A 125 15.41 12.30 1.39
CA ASP A 125 15.84 13.16 2.50
C ASP A 125 14.56 13.83 3.02
N ALA A 126 14.06 13.38 4.17
CA ALA A 126 12.89 13.95 4.79
C ALA A 126 13.17 15.44 4.94
N ILE A 127 12.42 16.30 4.25
CA ILE A 127 12.54 17.76 4.37
C ILE A 127 12.63 18.08 5.86
N ASP A 128 13.74 18.65 6.32
CA ASP A 128 14.10 18.77 7.74
C ASP A 128 12.92 19.25 8.62
N ASP A 129 12.80 18.68 9.82
CA ASP A 129 11.70 18.95 10.78
C ASP A 129 11.54 20.43 11.17
N GLU A 130 12.53 21.27 10.93
CA GLU A 130 12.47 22.72 11.19
C GLU A 130 11.71 23.50 10.10
N ALA A 131 11.60 22.99 8.87
CA ALA A 131 10.85 23.65 7.78
C ALA A 131 9.34 23.43 7.87
N ALA A 132 8.88 22.42 8.64
CA ALA A 132 7.47 22.08 8.79
C ALA A 132 6.67 23.04 9.70
N LYS A 133 7.33 24.00 10.38
CA LYS A 133 6.68 24.92 11.34
C LYS A 133 6.26 26.26 10.74
N SER A 134 6.54 26.52 9.47
CA SER A 134 6.15 27.76 8.81
C SER A 134 5.70 27.49 7.37
N VAL A 135 4.41 27.24 7.17
CA VAL A 135 3.85 27.13 5.82
C VAL A 135 3.93 28.53 5.17
N PRO A 136 4.71 28.66 4.10
CA PRO A 136 4.12 28.61 2.76
C PRO A 136 4.74 27.48 1.95
N GLN A 137 3.87 26.67 1.33
CA GLN A 137 4.02 25.93 0.07
C GLN A 137 5.46 25.74 -0.45
N VAL A 138 5.78 24.49 -0.81
CA VAL A 138 6.80 24.13 -1.81
C VAL A 138 8.25 24.01 -1.29
N GLY A 139 8.57 22.81 -0.80
CA GLY A 139 9.80 22.14 -1.20
C GLY A 139 9.49 21.23 -2.39
N ASN A 140 9.46 21.79 -3.61
CA ASN A 140 9.01 21.16 -4.87
C ASN A 140 9.93 20.03 -5.38
N THR A 141 10.74 19.44 -4.52
CA THR A 141 11.66 18.40 -4.96
C THR A 141 10.88 17.11 -5.13
N VAL A 142 10.32 16.96 -6.32
CA VAL A 142 9.80 15.69 -6.80
C VAL A 142 11.00 14.86 -7.23
N GLN A 143 11.34 13.85 -6.44
CA GLN A 143 12.33 12.87 -6.84
C GLN A 143 11.77 12.08 -8.02
N LYS A 144 12.56 11.95 -9.09
CA LYS A 144 12.19 11.14 -10.25
C LYS A 144 12.82 9.77 -10.12
N VAL A 145 12.01 8.72 -10.17
CA VAL A 145 12.45 7.33 -10.10
C VAL A 145 12.16 6.65 -11.44
N ARG A 146 13.22 6.24 -12.13
CA ARG A 146 13.14 5.46 -13.38
C ARG A 146 13.21 3.96 -13.15
N GLN A 147 13.71 3.55 -11.99
CA GLN A 147 13.95 2.15 -11.64
C GLN A 147 12.66 1.54 -11.11
N VAL A 148 11.74 1.27 -12.04
CA VAL A 148 10.44 0.66 -11.75
C VAL A 148 10.28 -0.57 -12.63
N LEU A 149 10.05 -1.73 -12.01
CA LEU A 149 9.73 -2.96 -12.69
C LEU A 149 8.20 -3.13 -12.72
N THR A 150 7.62 -3.24 -13.91
CA THR A 150 6.19 -3.50 -14.06
C THR A 150 5.94 -4.98 -14.32
N LEU A 151 5.10 -5.58 -13.47
CA LEU A 151 4.67 -6.97 -13.56
C LEU A 151 3.28 -7.04 -14.16
N ASP A 152 3.12 -7.73 -15.29
CA ASP A 152 1.82 -8.02 -15.89
C ASP A 152 1.17 -9.23 -15.21
N ILE A 153 -0.03 -9.05 -14.67
CA ILE A 153 -0.80 -10.09 -13.98
C ILE A 153 -2.09 -10.37 -14.75
N SER A 154 -2.31 -11.64 -15.10
CA SER A 154 -3.59 -12.14 -15.60
C SER A 154 -4.28 -12.97 -14.53
N PHE A 155 -5.52 -12.64 -14.22
CA PHE A 155 -6.32 -13.43 -13.28
C PHE A 155 -6.93 -14.66 -13.95
N PRO A 156 -6.90 -15.83 -13.30
CA PRO A 156 -7.70 -16.98 -13.73
C PRO A 156 -9.19 -16.60 -13.82
N GLY A 157 -9.80 -16.86 -14.98
CA GLY A 157 -11.21 -16.52 -15.23
C GLY A 157 -11.45 -15.14 -15.84
N GLY A 158 -10.38 -14.39 -16.18
CA GLY A 158 -10.47 -13.13 -16.93
C GLY A 158 -10.48 -11.88 -16.04
N SER A 159 -10.88 -10.76 -16.64
CA SER A 159 -10.84 -9.42 -16.05
C SER A 159 -11.68 -9.30 -14.79
N VAL A 160 -11.09 -8.74 -13.74
CA VAL A 160 -11.73 -8.49 -12.45
C VAL A 160 -11.22 -7.19 -11.86
N ASP A 161 -12.11 -6.53 -11.13
CA ASP A 161 -11.83 -5.31 -10.41
C ASP A 161 -11.12 -5.65 -9.08
N CYS A 162 -9.93 -5.09 -8.87
CA CYS A 162 -9.06 -5.48 -7.77
C CYS A 162 -8.50 -4.26 -7.04
N GLU A 163 -8.92 -4.09 -5.79
CA GLU A 163 -8.57 -2.90 -4.99
C GLU A 163 -7.58 -3.20 -3.88
N GLY A 164 -7.35 -4.47 -3.53
CA GLY A 164 -6.50 -4.82 -2.41
C GLY A 164 -5.20 -5.44 -2.87
N LEU A 165 -4.07 -4.97 -2.36
CA LEU A 165 -2.74 -5.52 -2.57
C LEU A 165 -2.00 -5.64 -1.23
N ALA A 166 -1.52 -6.85 -0.93
CA ALA A 166 -0.65 -7.09 0.21
C ALA A 166 0.53 -7.99 -0.17
N TYR A 167 1.60 -7.90 0.61
CA TYR A 167 2.73 -8.82 0.51
C TYR A 167 2.79 -9.74 1.74
N ASP A 168 2.69 -11.04 1.49
CA ASP A 168 2.85 -12.09 2.49
C ASP A 168 4.33 -12.54 2.47
N GLY A 169 5.14 -11.89 3.31
CA GLY A 169 6.58 -12.15 3.39
C GLY A 169 6.93 -13.55 3.90
N ALA A 170 6.04 -14.19 4.68
CA ALA A 170 6.27 -15.55 5.17
C ALA A 170 6.18 -16.59 4.06
N ASN A 171 5.27 -16.39 3.10
CA ASN A 171 5.08 -17.28 1.96
C ASN A 171 5.63 -16.71 0.63
N LYS A 172 6.32 -15.57 0.67
CA LYS A 172 6.88 -14.84 -0.49
C LYS A 172 5.89 -14.74 -1.65
N ARG A 173 4.78 -14.03 -1.44
CA ARG A 173 3.75 -13.84 -2.48
C ARG A 173 3.03 -12.52 -2.31
N PHE A 174 2.58 -11.96 -3.43
CA PHE A 174 1.53 -10.95 -3.40
C PHE A 174 0.18 -11.62 -3.19
N VAL A 175 -0.67 -10.95 -2.43
CA VAL A 175 -2.06 -11.31 -2.16
C VAL A 175 -2.92 -10.19 -2.71
N LEU A 176 -3.81 -10.52 -3.64
CA LEU A 176 -4.68 -9.55 -4.30
C LEU A 176 -6.14 -9.85 -3.93
N VAL A 177 -6.92 -8.81 -3.61
CA VAL A 177 -8.32 -8.93 -3.18
C VAL A 177 -9.23 -8.12 -4.09
N THR A 178 -10.24 -8.78 -4.64
CA THR A 178 -11.16 -8.15 -5.60
C THR A 178 -12.26 -7.34 -4.93
N LYS A 179 -12.71 -6.25 -5.57
CA LYS A 179 -13.98 -5.57 -5.25
C LYS A 179 -15.11 -6.17 -6.06
N GLU A 180 -15.94 -6.96 -5.39
CA GLU A 180 -17.08 -7.62 -6.03
C GLU A 180 -18.31 -7.62 -5.15
N PHE A 181 -19.49 -7.50 -5.77
CA PHE A 181 -20.75 -7.39 -5.04
C PHE A 181 -21.18 -8.69 -4.33
N LEU A 182 -20.86 -9.87 -4.89
CA LEU A 182 -21.37 -11.17 -4.39
C LEU A 182 -20.29 -12.09 -3.82
N ARG A 183 -19.12 -12.12 -4.46
CA ARG A 183 -18.06 -13.08 -4.11
C ARG A 183 -16.71 -12.47 -4.38
N CYS A 184 -16.15 -11.79 -3.38
CA CYS A 184 -14.76 -11.39 -3.43
C CYS A 184 -13.87 -12.63 -3.54
N ARG A 185 -12.78 -12.50 -4.29
CA ARG A 185 -11.76 -13.50 -4.50
C ARG A 185 -10.45 -13.00 -3.93
N ILE A 186 -9.63 -13.96 -3.50
CA ILE A 186 -8.24 -13.73 -3.12
C ILE A 186 -7.38 -14.46 -4.14
N TYR A 187 -6.46 -13.74 -4.77
CA TYR A 187 -5.44 -14.33 -5.62
C TYR A 187 -4.09 -14.28 -4.92
N ALA A 188 -3.26 -15.27 -5.20
CA ALA A 188 -1.88 -15.32 -4.74
C ALA A 188 -0.97 -15.33 -5.96
N VAL A 189 -0.06 -14.36 -6.04
CA VAL A 189 0.98 -14.30 -7.07
C VAL A 189 2.31 -14.60 -6.39
N PRO A 190 2.92 -15.77 -6.62
CA PRO A 190 4.22 -16.10 -6.06
C PRO A 190 5.26 -15.07 -6.46
N PHE A 191 6.02 -14.57 -5.49
CA PHE A 191 7.09 -13.63 -5.75
C PHE A 191 8.26 -14.37 -6.41
N GLN A 192 8.82 -13.81 -7.48
CA GLN A 192 9.98 -14.39 -8.15
C GLN A 192 11.24 -13.61 -7.78
N ASP A 193 12.24 -14.27 -7.21
CA ASP A 193 13.53 -13.63 -6.87
C ASP A 193 14.20 -13.01 -8.11
N ALA A 194 13.90 -13.52 -9.32
CA ALA A 194 14.36 -12.95 -10.60
C ALA A 194 13.89 -11.50 -10.84
N TRP A 195 12.78 -11.07 -10.22
CA TRP A 195 12.30 -9.70 -10.29
C TRP A 195 13.25 -8.72 -9.60
N LEU A 196 13.91 -9.13 -8.52
CA LEU A 196 14.92 -8.30 -7.86
C LEU A 196 16.15 -8.10 -8.76
N ASN A 197 16.56 -9.15 -9.47
CA ASN A 197 17.67 -9.06 -10.43
C ASN A 197 17.31 -8.15 -11.62
N ALA A 198 16.08 -8.28 -12.14
CA ALA A 198 15.60 -7.42 -13.22
C ALA A 198 15.54 -5.95 -12.80
N LEU A 199 15.03 -5.67 -11.60
CA LEU A 199 14.98 -4.32 -11.04
C LEU A 199 16.39 -3.73 -10.85
N ALA A 200 17.34 -4.50 -10.32
CA ALA A 200 18.73 -4.08 -10.19
C ALA A 200 19.38 -3.78 -11.55
N ALA A 201 19.08 -4.57 -12.58
CA ALA A 201 19.60 -4.34 -13.93
C ALA A 201 19.09 -3.05 -14.58
N ILE A 202 17.88 -2.58 -14.22
CA ILE A 202 17.39 -1.26 -14.66
C ILE A 202 18.29 -0.15 -14.10
N SER A 203 18.81 -0.34 -12.87
CA SER A 203 19.68 0.65 -12.22
C SER A 203 21.00 0.88 -12.93
N GLU A 204 21.58 -0.15 -13.54
CA GLU A 204 22.87 -0.07 -14.23
C GLU A 204 22.77 0.52 -15.65
N SER A 205 21.55 0.78 -16.14
CA SER A 205 21.28 1.19 -17.53
C SER A 205 21.00 2.69 -17.72
N VAL A 206 21.08 3.48 -16.64
CA VAL A 206 20.81 4.94 -16.61
C VAL A 206 22.06 5.68 -16.12
#